data_AF-A0A6I3MSD3-F1
#
_entry.id   AF-A0A6I3MSD3-F1
#
_cell.length_a   1.000
_cell.length_b   1.000
_cell.length_c   1.000
_cell.angle_alpha   90.00
_cell.angle_beta   90.00
_cell.angle_gamma   90.00
#
_symmetry.space_group_name_H-M   'P 1'
#
loop_
_entity.id
_entity.type
_entity.pdbx_description
1 polymer ?
#
loop_
_entity_poly.entity_id
_entity_poly.type
_entity_poly.pdbx_seq_one_letter_code
_entity_poly.pdbx_strand_id
1 'polypeptide(L)'
;MNNVASILLLAFLALTFLQSGYEKIFYWNDNVTWLKEHFSKTRLKNQVPLALLHLLIIELISGILCAVGIIQLLLNSGREFGFYGAIFSCIGLLMMLFGQRLAKDYDGARTIVIYFVPAVMAVYWLN
;
A
#
# COMPACT_ATOMS: atom_id res chain seq x y z
N MET A 1 6.51 26.75 -6.89
CA MET A 1 6.94 25.40 -6.42
C MET A 1 5.76 24.75 -5.70
N ASN A 2 4.68 24.40 -6.42
CA ASN A 2 3.36 24.19 -5.81
C ASN A 2 3.02 22.74 -5.43
N ASN A 3 3.94 21.77 -5.55
CA ASN A 3 3.64 20.35 -5.34
C ASN A 3 4.66 19.61 -4.44
N VAL A 4 5.55 20.32 -3.73
CA VAL A 4 6.63 19.68 -2.96
C VAL A 4 6.09 18.69 -1.93
N ALA A 5 5.06 19.09 -1.19
CA ALA A 5 4.46 18.24 -0.17
C ALA A 5 3.81 16.98 -0.78
N SER A 6 3.08 17.12 -1.90
CA SER A 6 2.47 16.00 -2.62
C SER A 6 3.53 15.05 -3.19
N ILE A 7 4.63 15.58 -3.73
CA ILE A 7 5.75 14.77 -4.24
C ILE A 7 6.39 13.96 -3.11
N LEU A 8 6.61 14.55 -1.93
CA LEU A 8 7.17 13.84 -0.78
C LEU A 8 6.24 12.71 -0.29
N LEU A 9 4.93 12.95 -0.24
CA LEU A 9 3.97 11.91 0.12
C LEU A 9 3.91 10.80 -0.94
N LEU A 10 3.89 11.14 -2.23
CA LEU A 10 3.92 10.13 -3.30
C LEU A 10 5.23 9.33 -3.28
N ALA A 11 6.37 9.96 -2.98
CA ALA A 11 7.65 9.26 -2.83
C ALA A 11 7.61 8.28 -1.65
N PHE A 12 7.06 8.71 -0.51
CA PHE A 12 6.86 7.86 0.65
C PHE A 12 5.98 6.64 0.35
N LEU A 13 4.85 6.84 -0.32
CA LEU A 13 3.95 5.76 -0.73
C LEU A 13 4.61 4.84 -1.77
N ALA A 14 5.28 5.40 -2.78
CA ALA A 14 5.99 4.63 -3.78
C ALA A 14 7.05 3.73 -3.15
N LEU A 15 7.90 4.27 -2.27
CA LEU A 15 8.91 3.48 -1.55
C LEU A 15 8.26 2.37 -0.72
N THR A 16 7.23 2.70 0.05
CA THR A 16 6.52 1.73 0.92
C THR A 16 5.96 0.56 0.11
N PHE A 17 5.22 0.85 -0.97
CA PHE A 17 4.53 -0.18 -1.74
C PHE A 17 5.42 -0.93 -2.72
N LEU A 18 6.39 -0.27 -3.35
CA LEU A 18 7.34 -0.94 -4.22
C LEU A 18 8.25 -1.87 -3.42
N GLN A 19 8.71 -1.45 -2.22
CA GLN A 19 9.49 -2.32 -1.36
C GLN A 19 8.65 -3.51 -0.86
N SER A 20 7.41 -3.27 -0.42
CA SER A 20 6.53 -4.36 0.02
C SER A 20 6.18 -5.33 -1.12
N GLY A 21 6.03 -4.82 -2.35
CA GLY A 21 5.80 -5.63 -3.54
C GLY A 21 7.04 -6.44 -3.94
N TYR A 22 8.23 -5.83 -3.89
CA TYR A 22 9.51 -6.50 -4.13
C TYR A 22 9.67 -7.70 -3.19
N GLU A 23 9.47 -7.52 -1.89
CA GLU A 23 9.59 -8.60 -0.91
C GLU A 23 8.65 -9.77 -1.23
N LYS A 24 7.40 -9.48 -1.60
CA LYS A 24 6.44 -10.53 -1.97
C LYS A 24 6.80 -11.24 -3.27
N ILE A 25 7.33 -10.56 -4.28
CA ILE A 25 7.72 -11.18 -5.55
C ILE A 25 8.92 -12.11 -5.34
N PHE A 26 9.97 -11.65 -4.67
CA PHE A 26 11.23 -12.37 -4.57
C PHE A 26 11.29 -13.36 -3.39
N TYR A 27 10.57 -13.08 -2.31
CA TYR A 27 10.53 -13.90 -1.09
C TYR A 27 9.11 -14.43 -0.82
N TRP A 28 8.44 -14.89 -1.88
CA TRP A 28 7.04 -15.31 -1.83
C TRP A 28 6.79 -16.43 -0.80
N ASN A 29 7.62 -17.49 -0.80
CA ASN A 29 7.41 -18.65 0.07
C ASN A 29 7.58 -18.31 1.55
N ASP A 30 8.52 -17.44 1.88
CA ASP A 30 8.76 -16.97 3.25
C ASP A 30 7.56 -16.14 3.73
N ASN A 31 7.08 -15.22 2.90
CA ASN A 31 5.88 -14.42 3.17
C ASN A 31 4.64 -15.29 3.37
N VAL A 32 4.40 -16.27 2.48
CA VAL A 32 3.25 -17.18 2.60
C VAL A 32 3.34 -18.02 3.87
N THR A 33 4.54 -18.50 4.23
CA THR A 33 4.75 -19.32 5.44
C THR A 33 4.46 -18.51 6.69
N TRP A 34 5.05 -17.32 6.81
CA TRP A 34 4.80 -16.41 7.93
C TRP A 34 3.32 -16.02 8.05
N LEU A 35 2.67 -15.67 6.93
CA LEU A 35 1.26 -15.29 6.92
C LEU A 35 0.31 -16.45 7.25
N LYS A 36 0.64 -17.69 6.84
CA LYS A 36 -0.15 -18.87 7.21
C LYS A 36 -0.15 -19.11 8.72
N GLU A 37 0.98 -18.90 9.38
CA GLU A 37 1.09 -18.98 10.83
C GLU A 37 0.31 -17.84 11.49
N HIS A 38 0.54 -16.60 11.04
CA HIS A 38 -0.15 -15.40 11.54
C HIS A 38 -1.68 -15.50 11.43
N PHE A 39 -2.18 -16.00 10.29
CA PHE A 39 -3.62 -16.15 10.03
C PHE A 39 -4.20 -17.52 10.43
N SER A 40 -3.44 -18.38 11.10
CA SER A 40 -3.82 -19.78 11.41
C SER A 40 -5.17 -19.93 12.12
N LYS A 41 -5.51 -18.98 13.00
CA LYS A 41 -6.77 -18.94 13.77
C LYS A 41 -7.91 -18.17 13.08
N THR A 42 -7.71 -17.74 11.85
CA THR A 42 -8.66 -16.89 11.10
C THR A 42 -9.28 -17.64 9.93
N ARG A 43 -10.31 -17.04 9.33
CA ARG A 43 -10.94 -17.55 8.10
C ARG A 43 -10.01 -17.49 6.88
N LEU A 44 -8.94 -16.67 6.93
CA LEU A 44 -7.98 -16.51 5.85
C LEU A 44 -6.93 -17.62 5.77
N LYS A 45 -6.83 -18.52 6.76
CA LYS A 45 -5.78 -19.55 6.84
C LYS A 45 -5.55 -20.36 5.55
N ASN A 46 -6.63 -20.67 4.82
CA ASN A 46 -6.57 -21.46 3.59
C ASN A 46 -6.48 -20.59 2.32
N GLN A 47 -6.68 -19.28 2.45
CA GLN A 47 -6.70 -18.32 1.34
C GLN A 47 -5.50 -17.38 1.38
N VAL A 48 -4.54 -17.58 2.29
CA VAL A 48 -3.36 -16.72 2.45
C VAL A 48 -2.63 -16.43 1.13
N PRO A 49 -2.29 -17.43 0.28
CA PRO A 49 -1.59 -17.15 -0.97
C PRO A 49 -2.41 -16.28 -1.93
N LEU A 50 -3.74 -16.49 -1.96
CA LEU A 50 -4.65 -15.74 -2.81
C LEU A 50 -4.81 -14.31 -2.29
N ALA A 51 -5.00 -14.13 -0.98
CA ALA A 51 -5.06 -12.81 -0.35
C ALA A 51 -3.75 -12.03 -0.55
N LEU A 52 -2.60 -12.70 -0.43
CA LEU A 52 -1.29 -12.10 -0.68
C LEU A 52 -1.14 -11.66 -2.14
N LEU A 53 -1.62 -12.46 -3.10
CA LEU A 53 -1.56 -12.13 -4.52
C LEU A 53 -2.41 -10.89 -4.84
N HIS A 54 -3.63 -10.84 -4.30
CA HIS A 54 -4.52 -9.69 -4.48
C HIS A 54 -3.90 -8.42 -3.88
N LEU A 55 -3.32 -8.53 -2.69
CA LEU A 55 -2.62 -7.42 -2.06
C LEU A 55 -1.44 -6.97 -2.93
N LEU A 56 -0.59 -7.89 -3.39
CA LEU A 56 0.56 -7.59 -4.24
C LEU A 56 0.15 -6.82 -5.50
N ILE A 57 -0.93 -7.21 -6.18
CA ILE A 57 -1.43 -6.49 -7.38
C ILE A 57 -1.76 -5.03 -7.04
N ILE A 58 -2.47 -4.80 -5.92
CA ILE A 58 -2.83 -3.45 -5.46
C ILE A 58 -1.58 -2.65 -5.08
N GLU A 59 -0.61 -3.28 -4.42
CA GLU A 59 0.66 -2.63 -4.03
C GLU A 59 1.47 -2.21 -5.26
N LEU A 60 1.57 -3.06 -6.29
CA LEU A 60 2.29 -2.72 -7.51
C LEU A 60 1.60 -1.58 -8.28
N ILE A 61 0.27 -1.62 -8.41
CA ILE A 61 -0.50 -0.53 -9.02
C ILE A 61 -0.27 0.77 -8.26
N SER A 62 -0.38 0.71 -6.93
CA SER A 62 -0.16 1.86 -6.04
C SER A 62 1.25 2.46 -6.21
N GLY A 63 2.28 1.62 -6.11
CA GLY A 63 3.68 2.04 -6.21
C GLY A 63 4.03 2.64 -7.57
N ILE A 64 3.59 1.99 -8.66
CA ILE A 64 3.81 2.47 -10.03
C ILE A 64 3.08 3.80 -10.26
N LEU A 65 1.80 3.90 -9.89
CA LEU A 65 1.03 5.13 -10.05
C LEU A 65 1.59 6.28 -9.23
N CYS A 66 2.07 6.02 -8.01
CA CYS A 66 2.76 7.04 -7.20
C CYS A 66 4.04 7.52 -7.88
N ALA A 67 4.88 6.60 -8.39
CA ALA A 67 6.11 6.96 -9.10
C ALA A 67 5.83 7.76 -10.39
N VAL A 68 4.86 7.33 -11.19
CA VAL A 68 4.42 8.04 -12.40
C VAL A 68 3.80 9.39 -12.05
N GLY A 69 3.05 9.47 -10.95
CA GLY A 69 2.47 10.71 -10.43
C GLY A 69 3.53 11.74 -10.03
N ILE A 70 4.65 11.30 -9.44
CA ILE A 70 5.80 12.19 -9.17
C ILE A 70 6.34 12.77 -10.48
N ILE A 71 6.56 11.92 -11.49
CA ILE A 71 7.04 12.36 -12.81
C ILE A 71 6.03 13.33 -13.43
N GLN A 72 4.73 13.05 -13.33
CA GLN A 72 3.66 13.91 -13.82
C GLN A 72 3.73 15.32 -13.18
N LEU A 73 3.81 15.39 -11.85
CA LEU A 73 3.85 16.66 -11.11
C LEU A 73 5.13 17.49 -11.36
N LEU A 74 6.22 16.84 -11.78
CA LEU A 74 7.49 17.49 -12.11
C LEU A 74 7.50 18.05 -13.54
N LEU A 75 6.88 17.34 -14.48
CA LEU A 75 6.92 17.69 -15.91
C LEU A 75 5.70 18.51 -16.37
N ASN A 76 4.56 18.37 -15.70
CA ASN A 76 3.32 19.04 -16.05
C ASN A 76 2.46 19.37 -14.81
N SER A 77 1.30 19.98 -15.03
CA SER A 77 0.36 20.38 -13.97
C SER A 77 -0.70 19.30 -13.65
N GLY A 78 -0.62 18.12 -14.26
CA GLY A 78 -1.57 17.03 -14.04
C GLY A 78 -1.37 16.34 -12.69
N ARG A 79 -2.47 15.85 -12.11
CA ARG A 79 -2.49 15.19 -10.79
C ARG A 79 -3.06 13.77 -10.80
N GLU A 80 -3.66 13.38 -11.92
CA GLU A 80 -4.42 12.13 -12.07
C GLU A 80 -3.67 10.89 -11.59
N PHE A 81 -2.43 10.67 -12.04
CA PHE A 81 -1.70 9.44 -11.69
C PHE A 81 -1.35 9.41 -10.21
N GLY A 82 -0.93 10.55 -9.65
CA GLY A 82 -0.66 10.66 -8.22
C GLY A 82 -1.93 10.45 -7.38
N PHE A 83 -3.05 11.03 -7.81
CA PHE A 83 -4.35 10.90 -7.14
C PHE A 83 -4.80 9.43 -7.11
N TYR A 84 -4.80 8.73 -8.25
CA TYR A 84 -5.13 7.31 -8.29
C TYR A 84 -4.12 6.48 -7.50
N GLY A 85 -2.82 6.79 -7.57
CA GLY A 85 -1.80 6.12 -6.74
C GLY A 85 -2.09 6.22 -5.24
N ALA A 86 -2.48 7.40 -4.77
CA ALA A 86 -2.88 7.62 -3.38
C ALA A 86 -4.19 6.88 -3.00
N ILE A 87 -5.16 6.77 -3.92
CA ILE A 87 -6.38 5.98 -3.70
C ILE A 87 -6.04 4.49 -3.58
N PHE A 88 -5.26 3.94 -4.51
CA PHE A 88 -4.84 2.53 -4.46
C PHE A 88 -3.99 2.24 -3.22
N SER A 89 -3.16 3.19 -2.78
CA SER A 89 -2.47 3.14 -1.48
C SER A 89 -3.45 2.97 -0.31
N CYS A 90 -4.49 3.79 -0.27
CA CYS A 90 -5.53 3.71 0.77
C CYS A 90 -6.26 2.36 0.74
N ILE A 91 -6.61 1.87 -0.45
CA ILE A 91 -7.25 0.55 -0.62
C ILE A 91 -6.35 -0.56 -0.08
N GLY A 92 -5.07 -0.58 -0.45
CA GLY A 92 -4.10 -1.57 0.04
C GLY A 92 -3.96 -1.55 1.57
N LEU A 93 -3.86 -0.36 2.17
CA LEU A 93 -3.78 -0.21 3.63
C LEU A 93 -5.06 -0.67 4.33
N LEU A 94 -6.24 -0.39 3.77
CA LEU A 94 -7.51 -0.88 4.32
C LEU A 94 -7.61 -2.42 4.25
N MET A 95 -7.13 -3.03 3.16
CA MET A 95 -7.04 -4.49 3.04
C MET A 95 -6.12 -5.08 4.13
N MET A 96 -4.95 -4.48 4.34
CA MET A 96 -4.03 -4.88 5.41
C MET A 96 -4.69 -4.71 6.78
N LEU A 97 -5.37 -3.58 7.03
CA LEU A 97 -6.01 -3.28 8.31
C LEU A 97 -7.06 -4.34 8.64
N PHE A 98 -7.87 -4.69 7.64
CA PHE A 98 -8.86 -5.75 7.76
C PHE A 98 -8.21 -7.10 8.12
N GLY A 99 -7.11 -7.45 7.44
CA GLY A 99 -6.29 -8.63 7.79
C GLY A 99 -5.87 -8.60 9.27
N GLN A 100 -5.21 -7.54 9.72
CA GLN A 100 -4.74 -7.42 11.10
C GLN A 100 -5.88 -7.55 12.13
N ARG A 101 -7.05 -6.96 11.84
CA ARG A 101 -8.25 -7.08 12.69
C ARG A 101 -8.80 -8.51 12.75
N LEU A 102 -8.78 -9.25 11.63
CA LEU A 102 -9.16 -10.67 11.63
C LEU A 102 -8.20 -11.52 12.45
N ALA A 103 -6.90 -11.23 12.40
CA ALA A 103 -5.88 -11.90 13.21
C ALA A 103 -5.89 -11.48 14.69
N LYS A 104 -6.69 -10.45 15.05
CA LYS A 104 -6.68 -9.78 16.36
C LYS A 104 -5.31 -9.20 16.73
N ASP A 105 -4.53 -8.82 15.72
CA ASP A 105 -3.26 -8.11 15.90
C ASP A 105 -3.54 -6.59 15.94
N TYR A 106 -3.68 -6.07 17.15
CA TYR A 106 -3.98 -4.66 17.39
C TYR A 106 -2.77 -3.75 17.17
N ASP A 107 -1.55 -4.24 17.37
CA ASP A 107 -0.32 -3.48 17.17
C ASP A 107 0.01 -3.36 15.68
N GLY A 108 -0.17 -4.44 14.92
CA GLY A 108 -0.13 -4.41 13.46
C GLY A 108 -1.17 -3.45 12.89
N ALA A 109 -2.41 -3.49 13.39
CA ALA A 109 -3.47 -2.57 12.98
C ALA A 109 -3.13 -1.10 13.30
N ARG A 110 -2.49 -0.81 14.44
CA ARG A 110 -2.04 0.54 14.79
C ARG A 110 -1.00 1.07 13.80
N THR A 111 -0.04 0.23 13.43
CA THR A 111 1.01 0.60 12.46
C THR A 111 0.41 1.03 11.13
N ILE A 112 -0.62 0.32 10.65
CA ILE A 112 -1.29 0.66 9.39
C ILE A 112 -1.92 2.06 9.41
N VAL A 113 -2.48 2.48 10.55
CA VAL A 113 -3.06 3.83 10.68
C VAL A 113 -1.98 4.91 10.47
N ILE A 114 -0.73 4.66 10.88
CA ILE A 114 0.38 5.59 10.70
C ILE A 114 0.66 5.83 9.21
N TYR A 115 0.55 4.80 8.36
CA TYR A 115 0.69 4.92 6.91
C TYR A 115 -0.58 5.43 6.23
N PHE A 116 -1.76 5.18 6.84
CA PHE A 116 -3.04 5.58 6.27
C PHE A 116 -3.26 7.09 6.31
N VAL A 117 -2.84 7.76 7.39
CA VAL A 117 -2.93 9.22 7.50
C VAL A 117 -2.23 9.94 6.33
N PRO A 118 -0.93 9.71 6.03
CA PRO A 118 -0.27 10.34 4.89
C PRO A 118 -0.86 9.91 3.54
N ALA A 119 -1.37 8.67 3.41
CA ALA A 119 -2.05 8.24 2.19
C ALA A 119 -3.33 9.07 1.92
N VAL A 120 -4.17 9.27 2.94
CA VAL A 120 -5.37 10.11 2.84
C VAL A 120 -5.02 11.58 2.59
N MET A 121 -3.95 12.09 3.21
CA MET A 121 -3.45 13.44 2.93
C MET A 121 -3.04 13.59 1.45
N ALA A 122 -2.37 12.58 0.88
CA ALA A 122 -2.01 12.58 -0.53
C ALA A 122 -3.25 12.60 -1.44
N VAL A 123 -4.30 11.84 -1.10
CA VAL A 123 -5.60 11.90 -1.81
C VAL A 123 -6.17 13.31 -1.76
N TYR A 124 -6.21 13.92 -0.58
CA TYR A 124 -6.79 15.26 -0.41
C TYR A 124 -6.03 16.36 -1.16
N TRP A 125 -4.70 16.29 -1.21
CA TRP A 125 -3.87 17.30 -1.89
C TRP A 125 -3.83 17.17 -3.42
N LEU A 126 -4.15 15.98 -3.94
CA LEU A 126 -4.11 15.69 -5.37
C LEU A 126 -5.49 15.72 -6.04
N ASN A 127 -6.57 15.77 -5.24
CA ASN A 127 -7.93 16.09 -5.66
C ASN A 127 -8.07 17.56 -6.09
#